data_AF-A0A0L0H280-F1
#
_entry.id   AF-A0A0L0H280-F1
#
_cell.length_a   1.000
_cell.length_b   1.000
_cell.length_c   1.000
_cell.angle_alpha   90.00
_cell.angle_beta   90.00
_cell.angle_gamma   90.00
#
_symmetry.space_group_name_H-M   'P 1'
#
loop_
_entity.id
_entity.type
_entity.pdbx_description
1 polymer ?
#
loop_
_entity_poly.entity_id
_entity_poly.type
_entity_poly.pdbx_seq_one_letter_code
_entity_poly.pdbx_strand_id
1 'polypeptide(L)'
;MKIFLADPKGKLTPSEAKSVIVEFSDGRKLKLTESETPTPKEIPEGISVWGIGKTAQSEYEKSTSIMNVIPVAANGIIIIPYHPYGTIQPAKKLSMEIFISDQDDTRRSVDTSNIVIELKSGKTLELLQDYAKRGLLIWGGREPVPGLPIEDAVKRTEGLGMSPKAANVIHVFPYKIQRDTPA
;
A
#
# COMPACT_ATOMS: atom_id res chain seq x y z
N MET A 1 -9.82 -0.32 -9.59
CA MET A 1 -8.36 -0.61 -9.61
C MET A 1 -8.09 -2.01 -10.16
N LYS A 2 -6.87 -2.33 -10.59
CA LYS A 2 -6.41 -3.69 -10.93
C LYS A 2 -5.26 -4.08 -10.01
N ILE A 3 -5.24 -5.34 -9.56
CA ILE A 3 -4.19 -5.88 -8.70
C ILE A 3 -3.35 -6.87 -9.50
N PHE A 4 -2.04 -6.72 -9.43
CA PHE A 4 -1.07 -7.62 -10.05
C PHE A 4 -0.16 -8.23 -8.99
N LEU A 5 0.07 -9.54 -9.10
CA LEU A 5 1.09 -10.26 -8.34
C LEU A 5 2.40 -10.18 -9.12
N ALA A 6 3.46 -9.69 -8.47
CA ALA A 6 4.79 -9.67 -9.09
C ALA A 6 5.56 -10.95 -8.73
N ASP A 7 6.19 -11.56 -9.72
CA ASP A 7 7.14 -12.66 -9.48
C ASP A 7 8.53 -12.12 -9.10
N PRO A 8 9.48 -12.98 -8.65
CA PRO A 8 10.84 -12.55 -8.32
C PRO A 8 11.62 -11.93 -9.48
N LYS A 9 11.17 -12.10 -10.73
CA LYS A 9 11.76 -11.48 -11.94
C LYS A 9 11.06 -10.17 -12.31
N GLY A 10 10.07 -9.73 -11.52
CA GLY A 10 9.28 -8.52 -11.73
C GLY A 10 8.15 -8.67 -12.76
N LYS A 11 7.87 -9.86 -13.26
CA LYS A 11 6.75 -10.12 -14.18
C LYS A 11 5.44 -9.98 -13.41
N LEU A 12 4.49 -9.25 -13.98
CA LEU A 12 3.19 -9.00 -13.39
C LEU A 12 2.16 -10.01 -13.93
N THR A 13 1.43 -10.64 -13.01
CA THR A 13 0.28 -11.49 -13.33
C THR A 13 -0.99 -10.84 -12.78
N PRO A 14 -2.01 -10.58 -13.61
CA PRO A 14 -3.25 -9.99 -13.13
C PRO A 14 -3.97 -10.92 -12.14
N SER A 15 -4.68 -10.32 -11.19
CA SER A 15 -5.55 -11.02 -10.24
C SER A 15 -6.96 -10.44 -10.31
N GLU A 16 -7.97 -11.31 -10.18
CA GLU A 16 -9.39 -10.95 -10.03
C GLU A 16 -9.75 -10.39 -8.63
N ALA A 17 -8.75 -9.91 -7.89
CA ALA A 17 -8.94 -9.47 -6.51
C ALA A 17 -9.47 -8.03 -6.45
N LYS A 18 -10.35 -7.76 -5.49
CA LYS A 18 -10.87 -6.42 -5.19
C LYS A 18 -10.15 -5.75 -4.02
N SER A 19 -9.36 -6.49 -3.24
CA SER A 19 -8.61 -5.93 -2.12
C SER A 19 -7.35 -6.74 -1.80
N VAL A 20 -6.42 -6.09 -1.10
CA VAL A 20 -5.22 -6.71 -0.54
C VAL A 20 -5.33 -6.65 0.97
N ILE A 21 -5.02 -7.75 1.65
CA ILE A 21 -4.92 -7.82 3.11
C ILE A 21 -3.49 -8.18 3.45
N VAL A 22 -2.88 -7.40 4.33
CA VAL A 22 -1.53 -7.61 4.83
C VAL A 22 -1.62 -7.98 6.30
N GLU A 23 -1.11 -9.15 6.67
CA GLU A 23 -1.06 -9.60 8.06
C GLU A 23 0.38 -9.61 8.56
N PHE A 24 0.62 -8.96 9.69
CA PHE A 24 1.91 -8.93 10.36
C PHE A 24 2.02 -10.07 11.37
N SER A 25 3.24 -10.52 11.66
CA SER A 25 3.54 -11.63 12.60
C SER A 25 2.98 -11.48 14.02
N ASP A 26 2.54 -10.30 14.41
CA ASP A 26 1.93 -10.05 15.72
C ASP A 26 0.39 -9.98 15.70
N GLY A 27 -0.19 -10.28 14.54
CA GLY A 27 -1.63 -10.36 14.28
C GLY A 27 -2.27 -9.03 13.88
N ARG A 28 -1.49 -7.93 13.76
CA ARG A 28 -1.99 -6.67 13.19
C ARG A 28 -2.25 -6.84 11.70
N LYS A 29 -3.24 -6.11 11.17
CA LYS A 29 -3.64 -6.23 9.76
C LYS A 29 -3.82 -4.87 9.10
N LEU A 30 -3.52 -4.80 7.81
CA LEU A 30 -3.93 -3.72 6.92
C LEU A 30 -4.83 -4.28 5.84
N LYS A 31 -5.83 -3.52 5.42
CA LYS A 31 -6.59 -3.79 4.19
C LYS A 31 -6.47 -2.62 3.24
N LEU A 32 -6.23 -2.92 1.98
CA LEU A 32 -6.11 -1.95 0.91
C LEU A 32 -7.22 -2.19 -0.10
N THR A 33 -7.98 -1.14 -0.37
CA THR A 33 -9.13 -1.17 -1.28
C THR A 33 -9.02 0.00 -2.25
N GLU A 34 -9.81 -0.07 -3.33
CA GLU A 34 -10.07 1.13 -4.11
C GLU A 34 -10.69 2.19 -3.17
N SER A 35 -10.26 3.45 -3.32
CA SER A 35 -10.90 4.52 -2.55
C SER A 35 -12.32 4.71 -3.06
N GLU A 36 -13.28 4.74 -2.15
CA GLU A 36 -14.66 5.09 -2.50
C GLU A 36 -14.71 6.54 -3.04
N THR A 37 -15.24 6.70 -4.24
CA THR A 37 -15.50 8.00 -4.85
C THR A 37 -16.86 8.55 -4.41
N PRO A 38 -17.01 9.88 -4.22
CA PRO A 38 -16.10 10.91 -4.71
C PRO A 38 -15.11 11.40 -3.65
N THR A 39 -13.81 11.31 -3.98
CA THR A 39 -12.84 12.24 -3.42
C THR A 39 -13.12 13.64 -4.00
N PRO A 40 -12.85 14.73 -3.27
CA PRO A 40 -12.85 16.09 -3.83
C PRO A 40 -12.06 16.11 -5.15
N LYS A 41 -12.49 16.92 -6.14
CA LYS A 41 -11.88 16.95 -7.48
C LYS A 41 -10.36 17.22 -7.45
N GLU A 42 -9.92 17.87 -6.39
CA GLU A 42 -8.54 18.26 -6.13
C GLU A 42 -7.68 17.10 -5.63
N ILE A 43 -8.30 16.03 -5.13
CA ILE A 43 -7.59 14.84 -4.61
C ILE A 43 -7.51 13.79 -5.73
N PRO A 44 -6.30 13.42 -6.17
CA PRO A 44 -6.12 12.41 -7.21
C PRO A 44 -6.70 11.05 -6.82
N GLU A 45 -6.99 10.24 -7.85
CA GLU A 45 -7.34 8.84 -7.69
C GLU A 45 -6.28 8.09 -6.88
N GLY A 46 -6.73 7.19 -6.00
CA GLY A 46 -5.86 6.44 -5.12
C GLY A 46 -6.56 5.25 -4.47
N ILE A 47 -5.93 4.72 -3.43
CA ILE A 47 -6.43 3.61 -2.64
C ILE A 47 -6.71 4.05 -1.20
N SER A 48 -7.66 3.38 -0.56
CA SER A 48 -7.84 3.48 0.88
C SER A 48 -6.99 2.40 1.56
N VAL A 49 -6.24 2.80 2.59
CA VAL A 49 -5.50 1.89 3.48
C VAL A 49 -6.14 1.94 4.85
N TRP A 50 -6.57 0.78 5.33
CA TRP A 50 -7.32 0.60 6.57
C TRP A 50 -6.48 -0.16 7.60
N GLY A 51 -6.35 0.40 8.79
CA GLY A 51 -5.83 -0.26 9.98
C GLY A 51 -6.89 -1.16 10.61
N ILE A 52 -6.72 -2.47 10.46
CA ILE A 52 -7.60 -3.48 11.04
C ILE A 52 -6.96 -3.99 12.32
N GLY A 53 -7.67 -3.90 13.44
CA GLY A 53 -7.17 -4.40 14.72
C GLY A 53 -7.17 -5.92 14.77
N LYS A 54 -6.47 -6.45 15.76
CA LYS A 54 -6.10 -7.87 15.86
C LYS A 54 -7.31 -8.83 15.85
N THR A 55 -8.43 -8.39 16.41
CA THR A 55 -9.66 -9.18 16.54
C THR A 55 -10.67 -8.91 15.44
N ALA A 56 -10.46 -7.89 14.61
CA ALA A 56 -11.42 -7.51 13.59
C ALA A 56 -11.41 -8.53 12.45
N GLN A 57 -12.59 -9.06 12.13
CA GLN A 57 -12.81 -9.88 10.93
C GLN A 57 -13.14 -9.02 9.70
N SER A 58 -13.53 -7.75 9.91
CA SER A 58 -13.84 -6.77 8.86
C SER A 58 -13.41 -5.34 9.23
N GLU A 59 -13.37 -4.45 8.23
CA GLU A 59 -13.04 -3.02 8.42
C GLU A 59 -14.15 -2.22 9.14
N TYR A 60 -15.36 -2.78 9.24
CA TYR A 60 -16.52 -2.19 9.90
C TYR A 60 -16.62 -2.55 11.39
N GLU A 61 -15.76 -3.44 11.88
CA GLU A 61 -15.75 -3.82 13.29
C GLU A 61 -15.05 -2.78 14.17
N LYS A 62 -15.61 -2.56 15.37
CA LYS A 62 -15.12 -1.58 16.37
C LYS A 62 -13.67 -1.75 16.80
N SER A 63 -13.01 -2.86 16.46
CA SER A 63 -11.58 -3.08 16.75
C SER A 63 -10.71 -2.57 15.60
N THR A 64 -10.88 -1.32 15.19
CA THR A 64 -9.96 -0.67 14.24
C THR A 64 -8.68 -0.22 14.95
N SER A 65 -7.57 -0.11 14.22
CA SER A 65 -6.27 0.28 14.78
C SER A 65 -5.82 1.61 14.19
N ILE A 66 -5.45 2.57 15.04
CA ILE A 66 -4.80 3.82 14.63
C ILE A 66 -3.61 3.48 13.73
N MET A 67 -3.30 4.25 12.69
CA MET A 67 -2.14 3.95 11.85
C MET A 67 -0.94 4.84 12.15
N ASN A 68 0.24 4.22 12.22
CA ASN A 68 1.51 4.94 12.15
C ASN A 68 1.95 4.98 10.68
N VAL A 69 2.21 6.18 10.19
CA VAL A 69 2.73 6.42 8.84
C VAL A 69 4.08 7.10 8.95
N ILE A 70 5.11 6.48 8.37
CA ILE A 70 6.49 6.98 8.42
C ILE A 70 6.92 7.30 6.99
N PRO A 71 7.10 8.58 6.62
CA PRO A 71 7.66 8.92 5.31
C PRO A 71 9.11 8.45 5.22
N VAL A 72 9.48 7.85 4.09
CA VAL A 72 10.86 7.38 3.84
C VAL A 72 11.47 7.96 2.58
N ALA A 73 10.65 8.46 1.65
CA ALA A 73 11.06 9.17 0.44
C ALA A 73 9.90 10.03 -0.08
N ALA A 74 10.15 10.88 -1.08
CA ALA A 74 9.10 11.65 -1.79
C ALA A 74 8.04 10.76 -2.46
N ASN A 75 8.36 9.48 -2.65
CA ASN A 75 7.53 8.46 -3.28
C ASN A 75 7.35 7.23 -2.40
N GLY A 76 7.65 7.29 -1.10
CA GLY A 76 7.62 6.11 -0.24
C GLY A 76 7.16 6.40 1.18
N ILE A 77 6.25 5.57 1.69
CA ILE A 77 5.81 5.57 3.09
C ILE A 77 5.82 4.15 3.65
N ILE A 78 6.11 4.03 4.94
CA ILE A 78 5.91 2.79 5.71
C ILE A 78 4.65 2.95 6.55
N ILE A 79 3.78 1.96 6.48
CA ILE A 79 2.54 1.90 7.24
C ILE A 79 2.56 0.70 8.18
N ILE A 80 2.13 0.95 9.42
CA ILE A 80 1.94 -0.09 10.42
C ILE A 80 0.77 0.27 11.34
N PRO A 81 -0.17 -0.64 11.61
CA PRO A 81 -1.22 -0.41 12.61
C PRO A 81 -0.60 -0.21 14.00
N TYR A 82 -1.08 0.75 14.74
CA TYR A 82 -0.63 1.14 16.08
C TYR A 82 -0.94 0.04 17.09
N HIS A 83 0.01 -0.21 17.98
CA HIS A 83 -0.16 -1.13 19.09
C HIS A 83 -0.51 -0.31 20.35
N PRO A 84 -1.70 -0.48 20.96
CA PRO A 84 -2.16 0.35 22.09
C PRO A 84 -1.26 0.26 23.33
N TYR A 85 -0.41 -0.76 23.43
CA TYR A 85 0.49 -1.00 24.56
C TYR A 85 1.99 -1.05 24.19
N GLY A 86 2.39 -0.52 23.03
CA GLY A 86 3.76 -0.69 22.51
C GLY A 86 4.44 0.61 22.07
N THR A 87 5.76 0.67 22.24
CA THR A 87 6.62 1.72 21.69
C THR A 87 6.38 1.91 20.18
N ILE A 88 6.52 3.15 19.71
CA ILE A 88 6.30 3.58 18.31
C ILE A 88 7.13 2.76 17.29
N GLN A 89 8.20 2.12 17.75
CA GLN A 89 9.01 1.18 16.97
C GLN A 89 8.70 -0.27 17.35
N PRO A 90 8.51 -1.17 16.37
CA PRO A 90 8.45 -2.58 16.68
C PRO A 90 9.82 -2.99 17.24
N ALA A 91 9.86 -3.42 18.50
CA ALA A 91 11.07 -3.90 19.17
C ALA A 91 11.66 -5.17 18.50
N LYS A 92 10.97 -5.73 17.49
CA LYS A 92 11.34 -6.90 16.70
C LYS A 92 10.98 -6.68 15.22
N LYS A 93 11.79 -7.24 14.32
CA LYS A 93 11.47 -7.34 12.89
C LYS A 93 10.11 -8.04 12.72
N LEU A 94 9.19 -7.44 11.97
CA LEU A 94 7.88 -8.02 11.69
C LEU A 94 7.93 -8.77 10.38
N SER A 95 7.55 -10.05 10.35
CA SER A 95 7.26 -10.71 9.08
C SER A 95 5.86 -10.33 8.59
N MET A 96 5.67 -10.42 7.29
CA MET A 96 4.46 -10.01 6.60
C MET A 96 3.98 -11.16 5.72
N GLU A 97 2.68 -11.42 5.73
CA GLU A 97 2.03 -12.30 4.77
C GLU A 97 0.97 -11.50 4.00
N ILE A 98 0.91 -11.73 2.68
CA ILE A 98 -0.01 -11.05 1.79
C ILE A 98 -1.15 -11.99 1.42
N PHE A 99 -2.35 -11.46 1.51
CA PHE A 99 -3.57 -12.10 1.09
C PHE A 99 -4.29 -11.20 0.12
N ILE A 100 -5.11 -11.79 -0.72
CA ILE A 100 -6.03 -11.04 -1.57
C ILE A 100 -7.42 -11.62 -1.42
N SER A 101 -8.42 -10.77 -1.61
CA SER A 101 -9.84 -11.16 -1.54
C SER A 101 -10.55 -10.78 -2.83
N ASP A 102 -11.35 -11.71 -3.33
CA ASP A 102 -12.20 -11.58 -4.52
C ASP A 102 -13.57 -10.98 -4.20
N GLN A 103 -14.51 -11.03 -5.15
CA GLN A 103 -15.84 -10.45 -5.01
C GLN A 103 -16.65 -11.08 -3.87
N ASP A 104 -16.43 -12.36 -3.59
CA ASP A 104 -17.11 -13.12 -2.53
C ASP A 104 -16.45 -12.96 -1.15
N ASP A 105 -15.47 -12.03 -1.05
CA ASP A 105 -14.63 -11.82 0.13
C ASP A 105 -13.85 -13.07 0.57
N THR A 106 -13.64 -14.01 -0.37
CA THR A 106 -12.83 -15.20 -0.10
C THR A 106 -11.37 -14.80 -0.03
N ARG A 107 -10.79 -14.94 1.17
CA ARG A 107 -9.38 -14.63 1.44
C ARG A 107 -8.48 -15.78 1.01
N ARG A 108 -7.52 -15.50 0.13
CA ARG A 108 -6.44 -16.45 -0.24
C ARG A 108 -5.06 -15.86 0.02
N SER A 109 -4.15 -16.67 0.54
CA SER A 109 -2.73 -16.31 0.65
C SER A 109 -2.10 -16.31 -0.74
N VAL A 110 -1.11 -15.43 -0.95
CA VAL A 110 -0.35 -15.36 -2.20
C VAL A 110 1.14 -15.43 -1.91
N ASP A 111 1.83 -16.31 -2.62
CA ASP A 111 3.28 -16.43 -2.57
C ASP A 111 3.92 -15.36 -3.48
N THR A 112 3.99 -14.14 -2.96
CA THR A 112 4.65 -13.01 -3.63
C THR A 112 5.27 -12.06 -2.61
N SER A 113 6.39 -11.46 -2.98
CA SER A 113 7.07 -10.43 -2.19
C SER A 113 6.48 -9.03 -2.37
N ASN A 114 5.74 -8.80 -3.45
CA ASN A 114 5.25 -7.47 -3.81
C ASN A 114 4.00 -7.51 -4.70
N ILE A 115 3.12 -6.53 -4.47
CA ILE A 115 1.88 -6.34 -5.22
C ILE A 115 1.97 -5.02 -5.97
N VAL A 116 1.54 -5.00 -7.23
CA VAL A 116 1.38 -3.75 -7.98
C VAL A 116 -0.11 -3.47 -8.14
N ILE A 117 -0.54 -2.28 -7.75
CA ILE A 117 -1.89 -1.78 -7.96
C ILE A 117 -1.84 -0.78 -9.11
N GLU A 118 -2.64 -1.01 -10.16
CA GLU A 118 -2.88 -0.04 -11.24
C GLU A 118 -4.24 0.63 -11.02
N LEU A 119 -4.22 1.96 -11.03
CA LEU A 119 -5.41 2.80 -10.92
C LEU A 119 -6.06 3.02 -12.29
N LYS A 120 -7.31 3.48 -12.35
CA LYS A 120 -8.01 3.75 -13.62
C LYS A 120 -7.30 4.80 -14.46
N SER A 121 -6.59 5.73 -13.81
CA SER A 121 -5.71 6.72 -14.42
C SER A 121 -4.42 6.14 -15.05
N GLY A 122 -4.16 4.84 -14.90
CA GLY A 122 -2.94 4.16 -15.37
C GLY A 122 -1.73 4.36 -14.48
N LYS A 123 -1.84 5.16 -13.40
CA LYS A 123 -0.78 5.28 -12.39
C LYS A 123 -0.73 4.03 -11.53
N THR A 124 0.44 3.78 -10.95
CA THR A 124 0.67 2.58 -10.15
C THR A 124 1.13 2.88 -8.73
N LEU A 125 0.87 1.94 -7.84
CA LEU A 125 1.43 1.84 -6.50
C LEU A 125 2.04 0.45 -6.35
N GLU A 126 3.21 0.35 -5.72
CA GLU A 126 3.83 -0.94 -5.40
C GLU A 126 3.85 -1.13 -3.88
N LEU A 127 3.38 -2.30 -3.44
CA LEU A 127 3.29 -2.71 -2.05
C LEU A 127 4.33 -3.80 -1.81
N LEU A 128 5.17 -3.63 -0.80
CA LEU A 128 6.21 -4.60 -0.45
C LEU A 128 6.56 -4.50 1.03
N GLN A 129 7.24 -5.50 1.58
CA GLN A 129 7.75 -5.41 2.94
C GLN A 129 8.89 -4.37 3.01
N ASP A 130 8.90 -3.51 4.02
CA ASP A 130 10.05 -2.63 4.28
C ASP A 130 11.33 -3.46 4.52
N TYR A 131 12.47 -3.01 4.00
CA TYR A 131 13.74 -3.76 4.07
C TYR A 131 14.22 -3.99 5.51
N ALA A 132 13.95 -3.04 6.42
CA ALA A 132 14.24 -3.18 7.84
C ALA A 132 13.14 -3.96 8.59
N LYS A 133 12.12 -4.45 7.87
CA LYS A 133 10.97 -5.22 8.38
C LYS A 133 10.18 -4.45 9.44
N ARG A 134 10.01 -3.14 9.23
CA ARG A 134 9.28 -2.24 10.13
C ARG A 134 7.78 -2.15 9.84
N GLY A 135 7.32 -2.57 8.65
CA GLY A 135 5.93 -2.49 8.24
C GLY A 135 5.74 -2.74 6.74
N LEU A 136 4.59 -2.32 6.22
CA LEU A 136 4.28 -2.32 4.79
C LEU A 136 4.87 -1.06 4.15
N LEU A 137 5.76 -1.21 3.18
CA LEU A 137 6.20 -0.12 2.30
C LEU A 137 5.18 0.04 1.17
N ILE A 138 4.71 1.27 0.97
CA ILE A 138 3.94 1.68 -0.20
C ILE A 138 4.79 2.67 -0.99
N TRP A 139 4.96 2.38 -2.28
CA TRP A 139 5.78 3.15 -3.20
C TRP A 139 4.95 3.73 -4.34
N GLY A 140 5.19 4.99 -4.70
CA GLY A 140 4.61 5.66 -5.85
C GLY A 140 5.23 5.12 -7.15
N GLY A 141 4.40 4.52 -8.00
CA GLY A 141 4.85 3.84 -9.20
C GLY A 141 5.41 2.46 -8.87
N ARG A 142 6.66 2.23 -9.26
CA ARG A 142 7.39 0.99 -9.02
C ARG A 142 8.69 1.24 -8.25
N GLU A 143 9.03 0.35 -7.33
CA GLU A 143 10.27 0.40 -6.56
C GLU A 143 11.50 0.24 -7.49
N PRO A 144 12.58 1.03 -7.29
CA PRO A 144 13.78 0.95 -8.13
C PRO A 144 14.52 -0.38 -7.94
N VAL A 145 14.73 -1.10 -9.04
CA VAL A 145 15.45 -2.37 -9.05
C VAL A 145 16.94 -2.11 -9.34
N PRO A 146 17.89 -2.74 -8.61
CA PRO A 146 19.31 -2.62 -8.89
C PRO A 146 19.66 -2.95 -10.35
N GLY A 147 20.49 -2.11 -10.98
CA GLY A 147 20.94 -2.31 -12.36
C GLY A 147 19.97 -1.80 -13.44
N LEU A 148 18.79 -1.29 -13.08
CA LEU A 148 17.90 -0.62 -14.04
C LEU A 148 18.50 0.74 -14.47
N PRO A 149 18.51 1.07 -15.77
CA PRO A 149 18.92 2.40 -16.22
C PRO A 149 18.11 3.51 -15.55
N ILE A 150 18.75 4.62 -15.20
CA ILE A 150 18.12 5.72 -14.47
C ILE A 150 16.89 6.27 -15.22
N GLU A 151 16.93 6.34 -16.55
CA GLU A 151 15.82 6.80 -17.37
C GLU A 151 14.59 5.91 -17.21
N ASP A 152 14.78 4.59 -17.16
CA ASP A 152 13.70 3.63 -17.01
C ASP A 152 13.18 3.59 -15.57
N ALA A 153 14.07 3.79 -14.59
CA ALA A 153 13.68 3.99 -13.19
C ALA A 153 12.80 5.24 -13.02
N VAL A 154 13.15 6.36 -13.68
CA VAL A 154 12.35 7.59 -13.65
C VAL A 154 11.00 7.40 -14.33
N LYS A 155 10.92 6.72 -15.48
CA LYS A 155 9.66 6.48 -16.22
C LYS A 155 8.62 5.71 -15.39
N ARG A 156 9.08 4.78 -14.55
CA ARG A 156 8.21 3.93 -13.70
C ARG A 156 7.98 4.48 -12.30
N THR A 157 8.57 5.61 -11.95
CA THR A 157 8.44 6.23 -10.62
C THR A 157 7.34 7.31 -10.64
N GLU A 158 6.53 7.32 -9.59
CA GLU A 158 5.55 8.38 -9.31
C GLU A 158 5.87 8.97 -7.93
N GLY A 159 5.57 10.25 -7.70
CA GLY A 159 5.48 10.80 -6.35
C GLY A 159 4.32 10.17 -5.57
N LEU A 160 4.35 10.25 -4.25
CA LEU A 160 3.33 9.64 -3.39
C LEU A 160 2.70 10.68 -2.46
N GLY A 161 1.39 10.89 -2.61
CA GLY A 161 0.58 11.74 -1.75
C GLY A 161 -0.24 10.92 -0.77
N MET A 162 -0.58 11.53 0.37
CA MET A 162 -1.51 10.95 1.34
C MET A 162 -2.49 12.00 1.85
N SER A 163 -3.72 11.56 2.15
CA SER A 163 -4.73 12.35 2.85
C SER A 163 -5.34 11.49 3.97
N PRO A 164 -5.24 11.90 5.24
CA PRO A 164 -5.99 11.25 6.31
C PRO A 164 -7.50 11.28 6.03
N LYS A 165 -8.18 10.17 6.32
CA LYS A 165 -9.65 10.06 6.24
C LYS A 165 -10.26 9.83 7.62
N ALA A 166 -9.61 9.01 8.44
CA ALA A 166 -9.95 8.76 9.84
C ALA A 166 -8.68 8.29 10.60
N ALA A 167 -8.78 8.05 11.90
CA ALA A 167 -7.64 7.60 12.70
C ALA A 167 -7.02 6.28 12.22
N ASN A 168 -7.85 5.39 11.65
CA ASN A 168 -7.46 4.09 11.11
C ASN A 168 -7.52 4.03 9.57
N VAL A 169 -7.71 5.16 8.88
CA VAL A 169 -7.87 5.18 7.41
C VAL A 169 -7.14 6.35 6.77
N ILE A 170 -6.35 6.05 5.75
CA ILE A 170 -5.70 7.05 4.90
C ILE A 170 -6.03 6.77 3.43
N HIS A 171 -6.14 7.84 2.66
CA HIS A 171 -6.14 7.80 1.20
C HIS A 171 -4.71 7.98 0.72
N VAL A 172 -4.23 7.09 -0.15
CA VAL A 172 -2.87 7.13 -0.71
C VAL A 172 -2.98 7.18 -2.23
N PHE A 173 -2.29 8.13 -2.85
CA PHE A 173 -2.41 8.37 -4.29
C PHE A 173 -1.05 8.67 -4.93
N PRO A 174 -0.75 8.06 -6.09
CA PRO A 174 0.42 8.41 -6.88
C PRO A 174 0.17 9.71 -7.67
N TYR A 175 1.21 10.49 -7.88
CA TYR A 175 1.16 11.69 -8.72
C TYR A 175 2.48 11.92 -9.45
N LYS A 176 2.43 12.60 -10.61
CA LYS A 176 3.65 13.13 -11.22
C LYS A 176 3.89 14.52 -10.72
N ILE A 177 5.12 14.78 -10.29
CA ILE A 177 5.62 16.14 -10.17
C ILE A 177 5.76 16.64 -11.62
N GLN A 178 4.79 17.42 -12.10
CA GLN A 178 4.98 18.15 -13.34
C GLN A 178 6.15 19.10 -13.12
N ARG A 179 7.17 19.03 -13.98
CA ARG A 179 8.07 20.17 -14.12
C ARG A 179 7.23 21.27 -14.71
N ASP A 180 7.10 22.39 -13.99
CA ASP A 180 6.64 23.63 -14.60
C ASP A 180 7.53 23.85 -15.82
N THR A 181 6.96 23.64 -17.00
CA THR A 181 7.60 24.06 -18.24
C THR A 181 7.21 25.53 -18.33
N PRO A 182 8.16 26.48 -18.24
CA PRO A 182 7.82 27.87 -18.48
C PRO A 182 7.16 27.95 -19.86
N ALA A 183 5.96 28.53 -19.89
CA ALA A 183 5.27 28.84 -21.14
C ALA A 183 6.08 29.84 -21.98
#